data_AF-A0A9D5T335-F1
#
_entry.id   AF-A0A9D5T335-F1
#
_cell.length_a   1.000
_cell.length_b   1.000
_cell.length_c   1.000
_cell.angle_alpha   90.00
_cell.angle_beta   90.00
_cell.angle_gamma   90.00
#
_symmetry.space_group_name_H-M   'P 1'
#
loop_
_entity.id
_entity.type
_entity.pdbx_description
1 polymer ?
#
loop_
_entity_poly.entity_id
_entity_poly.type
_entity_poly.pdbx_seq_one_letter_code
_entity_poly.pdbx_strand_id
1 'polypeptide(L)'
;MKKKFVKISRKVIAVFLSLIIAGSVSVLVFADGEETTKKNYIIDNPYEDIDWDEWEDYKTQLHCHTNASDGFLTIKEFCDIHYANNFEIVALTDHGTNNLGWNKVPETVPLMRLIKKERTNMAPIEPIPEDEYQAYLNGTHEDRTYTVEYDQSTTDDDIVLTRTTTNGMLDVPYGNELNMATPIADCHLTGYFADYGQGLAGVYGDYETPSKGVMEAGGISFLSHVGEYVYPDKDSADHVGQPVDDYYATKFARLFMDYAGSSLGTGINSATDAHTRCDRILYDQILQKTIPNGVVPWGNTFADSHNETAVNDAYTMSWMPEQTLDAFRTCLEKGQFFSVSHFSNGVELNGMEEMPGFVEQDVYDTRAYWLDNTPRVTKIDVDQDNDTITVYGENANIITWVSNGNVIKRVELVDGKATLDLHNDELLNDPYLYLRFYLSGDNGICYANPMVLHVEGEEFAPVDVPEVVYDTPWFLRKLVTVIDAIAFRFNPIIWIFKFFALGYNPITLDRLFNPF
;
A
#
# COMPACT_ATOMS: atom_id res chain seq x y z
N MET A 1 63.87 41.91 -34.75
CA MET A 1 64.67 42.63 -33.71
C MET A 1 63.89 43.89 -33.34
N LYS A 2 63.52 44.24 -32.10
CA LYS A 2 63.79 43.76 -30.73
C LYS A 2 62.51 44.02 -29.90
N LYS A 3 62.09 43.04 -29.10
CA LYS A 3 61.07 43.18 -28.04
C LYS A 3 61.56 44.18 -26.99
N LYS A 4 60.79 45.22 -26.66
CA LYS A 4 60.93 45.97 -25.40
C LYS A 4 59.94 45.39 -24.40
N PHE A 5 60.42 44.51 -23.53
CA PHE A 5 59.72 44.13 -22.31
C PHE A 5 59.72 45.34 -21.37
N VAL A 6 58.54 45.86 -21.03
CA VAL A 6 58.39 46.79 -19.91
C VAL A 6 58.57 46.00 -18.63
N LYS A 7 59.64 46.32 -17.89
CA LYS A 7 59.94 45.74 -16.59
C LYS A 7 59.00 46.38 -15.56
N ILE A 8 57.81 45.81 -15.39
CA ILE A 8 56.91 46.22 -14.30
C ILE A 8 57.59 45.83 -12.98
N SER A 9 57.80 46.81 -12.09
CA SER A 9 58.51 46.58 -10.84
C SER A 9 57.67 45.67 -9.93
N ARG A 10 58.31 44.71 -9.25
CA ARG A 10 57.65 43.80 -8.29
C ARG A 10 56.86 44.54 -7.20
N LYS A 11 57.24 45.79 -6.89
CA LYS A 11 56.53 46.66 -5.95
C LYS A 11 55.17 47.14 -6.48
N VAL A 12 55.05 47.40 -7.78
CA VAL A 12 53.77 47.82 -8.40
C VAL A 12 52.79 46.65 -8.45
N ILE A 13 53.29 45.45 -8.76
CA ILE A 13 52.47 44.22 -8.73
C ILE A 13 52.03 43.88 -7.31
N ALA A 14 52.92 44.02 -6.32
CA ALA A 14 52.58 43.80 -4.91
C ALA A 14 51.50 44.79 -4.42
N VAL A 15 51.62 46.09 -4.75
CA VAL A 15 50.61 47.09 -4.37
C VAL A 15 49.26 46.81 -5.05
N PHE A 16 49.27 46.38 -6.32
CA PHE A 16 48.03 46.02 -7.03
C PHE A 16 47.38 44.76 -6.44
N LEU A 17 48.16 43.74 -6.07
CA LEU A 17 47.65 42.53 -5.39
C LEU A 17 47.16 42.82 -3.97
N SER A 18 47.84 43.70 -3.22
CA SER A 18 47.39 44.12 -1.88
C SER A 18 46.10 44.93 -1.93
N LEU A 19 45.88 45.74 -2.97
CA LEU A 19 44.62 46.46 -3.19
C LEU A 19 43.48 45.53 -3.60
N ILE A 20 43.77 44.47 -4.36
CA ILE A 20 42.77 43.44 -4.71
C ILE A 20 42.39 42.61 -3.48
N ILE A 21 43.37 42.25 -2.62
CA ILE A 21 43.13 41.50 -1.38
C ILE A 21 42.46 42.37 -0.30
N ALA A 22 42.76 43.67 -0.24
CA ALA A 22 42.07 44.60 0.66
C ALA A 22 40.65 44.95 0.18
N GLY A 23 40.41 44.91 -1.15
CA GLY A 23 39.09 45.10 -1.74
C GLY A 23 38.15 43.90 -1.63
N SER A 24 38.69 42.69 -1.37
CA SER A 24 37.89 41.46 -1.19
C SER A 24 37.57 41.13 0.27
N VAL A 25 37.94 41.97 1.24
CA VAL A 25 37.70 41.74 2.68
C VAL A 25 36.71 42.77 3.27
N SER A 26 35.84 43.35 2.44
CA SER A 26 34.81 44.30 2.91
C SER A 26 33.48 44.11 2.20
N VAL A 27 33.01 42.87 2.13
CA VAL A 27 31.57 42.63 2.28
C VAL A 27 31.39 42.28 3.73
N LEU A 28 31.19 43.31 4.56
CA LEU A 28 30.46 43.14 5.80
C LEU A 28 29.07 42.68 5.36
N VAL A 29 28.88 41.37 5.35
CA VAL A 29 27.53 40.80 5.44
C VAL A 29 27.05 41.30 6.80
N PHE A 30 26.24 42.37 6.76
CA PHE A 30 25.29 42.57 7.82
C PHE A 30 24.46 41.28 7.79
N ALA A 31 24.71 40.39 8.74
CA ALA A 31 23.65 39.55 9.23
C ALA A 31 22.64 40.53 9.83
N ASP A 32 21.78 41.09 8.97
CA ASP A 32 20.41 41.30 9.40
C ASP A 32 20.02 39.95 9.97
N GLY A 33 19.70 39.92 11.26
CA GLY A 33 18.96 38.80 11.77
C GLY A 33 17.72 38.75 10.91
N GLU A 34 17.67 37.79 9.98
CA GLU A 34 16.41 37.33 9.47
C GLU A 34 15.59 37.05 10.73
N GLU A 35 14.59 37.89 10.99
CA GLU A 35 13.32 37.33 11.45
C GLU A 35 13.11 36.16 10.52
N THR A 36 13.42 34.95 10.98
CA THR A 36 12.94 33.73 10.35
C THR A 36 11.44 33.88 10.39
N THR A 37 10.85 34.45 9.35
CA THR A 37 9.43 34.40 9.12
C THR A 37 9.10 32.92 9.21
N LYS A 38 8.34 32.55 10.25
CA LYS A 38 7.87 31.17 10.41
C LYS A 38 7.32 30.74 9.06
N LYS A 39 7.72 29.55 8.60
CA LYS A 39 7.18 28.95 7.39
C LYS A 39 5.65 28.99 7.51
N ASN A 40 4.93 29.27 6.45
CA ASN A 40 3.49 29.09 6.44
C ASN A 40 3.23 27.82 5.65
N TYR A 41 2.64 26.80 6.27
CA TYR A 41 2.39 25.54 5.57
C TYR A 41 1.03 25.58 4.86
N ILE A 42 0.98 25.01 3.66
CA ILE A 42 -0.27 24.62 3.01
C ILE A 42 -0.31 23.10 3.14
N ILE A 43 -1.28 22.61 3.91
CA ILE A 43 -1.43 21.19 4.23
C ILE A 43 -2.51 20.62 3.31
N ASP A 44 -2.12 19.84 2.30
CA ASP A 44 -3.08 19.13 1.46
C ASP A 44 -3.50 17.84 2.16
N ASN A 45 -4.74 17.81 2.61
CA ASN A 45 -5.28 16.75 3.46
C ASN A 45 -6.22 15.82 2.66
N PRO A 46 -5.89 14.53 2.44
CA PRO A 46 -6.78 13.61 1.71
C PRO A 46 -8.14 13.41 2.41
N TYR A 47 -8.24 13.77 3.70
CA TYR A 47 -9.42 13.63 4.53
C TYR A 47 -10.29 14.90 4.60
N GLU A 48 -9.98 15.97 3.83
CA GLU A 48 -10.66 17.27 3.94
C GLU A 48 -12.16 17.23 3.62
N ASP A 49 -12.57 16.35 2.70
CA ASP A 49 -13.96 16.21 2.27
C ASP A 49 -14.80 15.31 3.19
N ILE A 50 -14.18 14.64 4.17
CA ILE A 50 -14.90 13.71 5.06
C ILE A 50 -15.78 14.52 6.01
N ASP A 51 -17.09 14.25 5.95
CA ASP A 51 -18.01 14.71 6.98
C ASP A 51 -18.00 13.71 8.14
N TRP A 52 -17.19 13.99 9.17
CA TRP A 52 -17.03 13.11 10.33
C TRP A 52 -18.31 12.92 11.16
N ASP A 53 -19.33 13.76 10.97
CA ASP A 53 -20.61 13.64 11.68
C ASP A 53 -21.64 12.82 10.87
N GLU A 54 -21.51 12.76 9.54
CA GLU A 54 -22.46 12.08 8.65
C GLU A 54 -21.90 10.79 8.00
N TRP A 55 -20.61 10.73 7.69
CA TRP A 55 -19.99 9.58 7.02
C TRP A 55 -19.69 8.47 8.03
N GLU A 56 -19.70 7.24 7.55
CA GLU A 56 -19.33 6.06 8.33
C GLU A 56 -18.01 5.49 7.80
N ASP A 57 -17.28 4.77 8.64
CA ASP A 57 -16.17 3.93 8.22
C ASP A 57 -16.59 2.48 8.08
N TYR A 58 -16.17 1.86 6.98
CA TYR A 58 -16.54 0.51 6.63
C TYR A 58 -15.31 -0.38 6.66
N LYS A 59 -15.37 -1.48 7.43
CA LYS A 59 -14.26 -2.42 7.54
C LYS A 59 -14.11 -3.18 6.23
N THR A 60 -12.95 -3.04 5.62
CA THR A 60 -12.69 -3.40 4.23
C THR A 60 -11.53 -4.38 4.15
N GLN A 61 -11.75 -5.53 3.50
CA GLN A 61 -10.69 -6.47 3.17
C GLN A 61 -10.39 -6.43 1.67
N LEU A 62 -9.15 -6.15 1.31
CA LEU A 62 -8.74 -5.87 -0.07
C LEU A 62 -7.92 -6.99 -0.70
N HIS A 63 -7.40 -7.95 0.06
CA HIS A 63 -6.55 -9.02 -0.47
C HIS A 63 -6.77 -10.33 0.29
N CYS A 64 -7.44 -11.28 -0.36
CA CYS A 64 -7.78 -12.59 0.19
C CYS A 64 -7.83 -13.69 -0.88
N HIS A 65 -7.64 -14.93 -0.41
CA HIS A 65 -7.59 -16.13 -1.24
C HIS A 65 -8.59 -17.18 -0.78
N THR A 66 -9.17 -17.88 -1.75
CA THR A 66 -9.99 -19.08 -1.54
C THR A 66 -9.33 -20.28 -2.21
N ASN A 67 -9.97 -21.45 -2.08
CA ASN A 67 -9.57 -22.67 -2.75
C ASN A 67 -9.75 -22.62 -4.30
N ALA A 68 -10.20 -21.48 -4.84
CA ALA A 68 -10.21 -21.18 -6.27
C ALA A 68 -8.81 -20.84 -6.81
N SER A 69 -7.88 -20.30 -6.00
CA SER A 69 -6.44 -20.33 -6.28
C SER A 69 -5.68 -21.27 -5.34
N ASP A 70 -5.45 -20.82 -4.11
CA ASP A 70 -4.50 -21.42 -3.18
C ASP A 70 -4.76 -21.07 -1.71
N GLY A 71 -5.92 -20.52 -1.38
CA GLY A 71 -6.46 -20.50 -0.03
C GLY A 71 -7.01 -21.86 0.38
N PHE A 72 -7.29 -21.99 1.68
CA PHE A 72 -7.94 -23.15 2.29
C PHE A 72 -9.47 -23.03 2.24
N LEU A 73 -9.99 -21.82 2.40
CA LEU A 73 -11.43 -21.55 2.50
C LEU A 73 -12.13 -21.73 1.16
N THR A 74 -13.34 -22.27 1.20
CA THR A 74 -14.32 -22.13 0.10
C THR A 74 -14.80 -20.68 0.00
N ILE A 75 -15.45 -20.32 -1.12
CA ILE A 75 -16.10 -19.00 -1.29
C ILE A 75 -17.14 -18.75 -0.19
N LYS A 76 -17.88 -19.80 0.22
CA LYS A 76 -18.90 -19.74 1.28
C LYS A 76 -18.27 -19.44 2.64
N GLU A 77 -17.26 -20.21 3.04
CA GLU A 77 -16.53 -19.99 4.31
C GLU A 77 -15.88 -18.61 4.34
N PHE A 78 -15.30 -18.17 3.21
CA PHE A 78 -14.78 -16.81 3.04
C PHE A 78 -15.86 -15.75 3.30
N CYS A 79 -17.06 -15.89 2.73
CA CYS A 79 -18.14 -14.93 2.97
C CYS A 79 -18.64 -14.98 4.42
N ASP A 80 -18.82 -16.18 4.98
CA ASP A 80 -19.31 -16.36 6.34
C ASP A 80 -18.40 -15.73 7.39
N ILE A 81 -17.09 -16.02 7.31
CA ILE A 81 -16.14 -15.56 8.31
C ILE A 81 -15.99 -14.04 8.27
N HIS A 82 -15.94 -13.43 7.08
CA HIS A 82 -15.86 -11.98 6.92
C HIS A 82 -17.15 -11.30 7.37
N TYR A 83 -18.31 -11.85 7.00
CA TYR A 83 -19.61 -11.30 7.40
C TYR A 83 -19.79 -11.34 8.92
N ALA A 84 -19.44 -12.46 9.55
CA ALA A 84 -19.48 -12.64 11.00
C ALA A 84 -18.45 -11.76 11.76
N ASN A 85 -17.36 -11.37 11.09
CA ASN A 85 -16.31 -10.51 11.65
C ASN A 85 -16.45 -9.02 11.28
N ASN A 86 -17.69 -8.58 11.03
CA ASN A 86 -18.04 -7.19 10.73
C ASN A 86 -17.29 -6.59 9.53
N PHE A 87 -16.91 -7.39 8.53
CA PHE A 87 -16.50 -6.80 7.26
C PHE A 87 -17.74 -6.31 6.50
N GLU A 88 -17.64 -5.11 5.96
CA GLU A 88 -18.68 -4.47 5.16
C GLU A 88 -18.31 -4.41 3.68
N ILE A 89 -17.04 -4.63 3.33
CA ILE A 89 -16.54 -4.63 1.96
C ILE A 89 -15.44 -5.68 1.87
N VAL A 90 -15.54 -6.60 0.92
CA VAL A 90 -14.49 -7.60 0.69
C VAL A 90 -14.20 -7.76 -0.79
N ALA A 91 -12.91 -7.86 -1.12
CA ALA A 91 -12.43 -8.23 -2.43
C ALA A 91 -11.84 -9.64 -2.39
N LEU A 92 -12.41 -10.53 -3.19
CA LEU A 92 -11.79 -11.82 -3.45
C LEU A 92 -10.73 -11.63 -4.54
N THR A 93 -9.46 -11.93 -4.24
CA THR A 93 -8.32 -11.66 -5.11
C THR A 93 -7.51 -12.92 -5.38
N ASP A 94 -8.18 -14.03 -5.67
CA ASP A 94 -7.53 -15.28 -6.05
C ASP A 94 -6.49 -15.09 -7.16
N HIS A 95 -5.33 -15.75 -7.05
CA HIS A 95 -4.22 -15.57 -7.98
C HIS A 95 -4.64 -15.82 -9.44
N GLY A 96 -4.52 -14.78 -10.27
CA GLY A 96 -4.81 -14.83 -11.70
C GLY A 96 -6.26 -15.20 -12.03
N THR A 97 -7.19 -15.02 -11.09
CA THR A 97 -8.60 -15.40 -11.26
C THR A 97 -9.47 -14.17 -11.00
N ASN A 98 -10.22 -13.73 -12.01
CA ASN A 98 -11.09 -12.56 -11.87
C ASN A 98 -12.32 -12.92 -11.03
N ASN A 99 -12.58 -12.16 -9.97
CA ASN A 99 -13.82 -12.27 -9.21
C ASN A 99 -15.02 -11.76 -10.03
N LEU A 100 -15.87 -12.68 -10.50
CA LEU A 100 -17.09 -12.35 -11.25
C LEU A 100 -18.34 -12.24 -10.37
N GLY A 101 -18.16 -12.39 -9.06
CA GLY A 101 -19.18 -12.44 -8.02
C GLY A 101 -19.19 -13.78 -7.29
N TRP A 102 -19.47 -13.79 -5.98
CA TRP A 102 -19.49 -15.01 -5.15
C TRP A 102 -20.54 -16.04 -5.60
N ASN A 103 -21.55 -15.58 -6.33
CA ASN A 103 -22.63 -16.37 -6.91
C ASN A 103 -22.32 -16.98 -8.28
N LYS A 104 -21.10 -16.82 -8.79
CA LYS A 104 -20.67 -17.40 -10.06
C LYS A 104 -19.48 -18.32 -9.86
N VAL A 105 -19.47 -19.41 -10.63
CA VAL A 105 -18.30 -20.29 -10.68
C VAL A 105 -17.12 -19.51 -11.28
N PRO A 106 -15.99 -19.36 -10.57
CA PRO A 106 -14.85 -18.64 -11.10
C PRO A 106 -14.16 -19.41 -12.22
N GLU A 107 -13.56 -18.68 -13.17
CA GLU A 107 -12.63 -19.24 -14.16
C GLU A 107 -11.28 -19.52 -13.49
N THR A 108 -11.17 -20.58 -12.70
CA THR A 108 -9.94 -20.88 -11.96
C THR A 108 -8.74 -21.13 -12.88
N VAL A 109 -7.53 -20.91 -12.38
CA VAL A 109 -6.26 -21.36 -12.99
C VAL A 109 -5.95 -22.79 -12.51
N PRO A 110 -6.21 -23.87 -13.30
CA PRO A 110 -6.15 -25.23 -12.77
C PRO A 110 -4.77 -25.67 -12.32
N LEU A 111 -3.71 -25.16 -12.96
CA LEU A 111 -2.34 -25.44 -12.57
C LEU A 111 -2.00 -24.85 -11.20
N MET A 112 -2.48 -23.65 -10.88
CA MET A 112 -2.26 -23.03 -9.57
C MET A 112 -2.86 -23.90 -8.47
N ARG A 113 -4.13 -24.28 -8.65
CA ARG A 113 -4.84 -25.15 -7.71
C ARG A 113 -4.15 -26.50 -7.53
N LEU A 114 -3.61 -27.06 -8.62
CA LEU A 114 -2.88 -28.33 -8.59
C LEU A 114 -1.55 -28.23 -7.84
N ILE A 115 -0.80 -27.14 -8.03
CA ILE A 115 0.46 -26.90 -7.30
C ILE A 115 0.16 -26.77 -5.80
N LYS A 116 -0.97 -26.15 -5.46
CA LYS A 116 -1.42 -25.89 -4.08
C LYS A 116 -2.46 -26.91 -3.61
N LYS A 117 -2.37 -28.15 -4.12
CA LYS A 117 -3.36 -29.22 -3.87
C LYS A 117 -3.58 -29.53 -2.40
N GLU A 118 -2.56 -29.36 -1.56
CA GLU A 118 -2.68 -29.51 -0.09
C GLU A 118 -3.68 -28.54 0.55
N ARG A 119 -3.89 -27.38 -0.07
CA ARG A 119 -4.86 -26.36 0.37
C ARG A 119 -6.18 -26.52 -0.38
N THR A 120 -6.11 -26.59 -1.70
CA THR A 120 -7.32 -26.59 -2.55
C THR A 120 -8.08 -27.92 -2.55
N ASN A 121 -7.39 -29.02 -2.22
CA ASN A 121 -7.86 -30.40 -2.37
C ASN A 121 -8.37 -30.75 -3.78
N MET A 122 -8.17 -29.88 -4.78
CA MET A 122 -8.86 -29.90 -6.07
C MET A 122 -10.39 -30.07 -5.92
N ALA A 123 -10.98 -29.54 -4.84
CA ALA A 123 -12.40 -29.62 -4.59
C ALA A 123 -13.20 -28.90 -5.69
N PRO A 124 -14.46 -29.30 -5.98
CA PRO A 124 -15.35 -28.48 -6.77
C PRO A 124 -15.49 -27.08 -6.16
N ILE A 125 -15.57 -26.05 -6.99
CA ILE A 125 -15.88 -24.69 -6.53
C ILE A 125 -17.38 -24.50 -6.63
N GLU A 126 -18.04 -24.46 -5.48
CA GLU A 126 -19.47 -24.25 -5.37
C GLU A 126 -19.72 -22.75 -5.12
N PRO A 127 -20.42 -22.05 -6.03
CA PRO A 127 -20.78 -20.65 -5.83
C PRO A 127 -21.93 -20.54 -4.84
N ILE A 128 -22.07 -19.36 -4.24
CA ILE A 128 -23.17 -19.04 -3.32
C ILE A 128 -24.49 -18.93 -4.12
N PRO A 129 -25.62 -19.51 -3.65
CA PRO A 129 -26.92 -19.29 -4.26
C PRO A 129 -27.30 -17.80 -4.37
N GLU A 130 -28.02 -17.41 -5.42
CA GLU A 130 -28.35 -15.98 -5.67
C GLU A 130 -29.08 -15.32 -4.50
N ASP A 131 -30.03 -16.01 -3.89
CA ASP A 131 -30.79 -15.49 -2.74
C ASP A 131 -29.90 -15.26 -1.51
N GLU A 132 -28.96 -16.17 -1.28
CA GLU A 132 -27.97 -16.04 -0.21
C GLU A 132 -26.95 -14.92 -0.50
N TYR A 133 -26.48 -14.81 -1.74
CA TYR A 133 -25.63 -13.72 -2.20
C TYR A 133 -26.27 -12.36 -1.97
N GLN A 134 -27.53 -12.18 -2.39
CA GLN A 134 -28.28 -10.95 -2.13
C GLN A 134 -28.46 -10.70 -0.63
N ALA A 135 -28.60 -11.75 0.18
CA ALA A 135 -28.73 -11.64 1.64
C ALA A 135 -27.45 -11.11 2.32
N TYR A 136 -26.25 -11.45 1.83
CA TYR A 136 -25.03 -10.79 2.31
C TYR A 136 -25.00 -9.32 1.89
N LEU A 137 -25.26 -9.03 0.61
CA LEU A 137 -25.16 -7.67 0.07
C LEU A 137 -26.11 -6.67 0.76
N ASN A 138 -27.28 -7.13 1.23
CA ASN A 138 -28.29 -6.26 1.86
C ASN A 138 -28.37 -6.38 3.39
N GLY A 139 -27.51 -7.22 4.00
CA GLY A 139 -27.46 -7.41 5.45
C GLY A 139 -28.58 -8.28 6.03
N THR A 140 -29.33 -9.02 5.20
CA THR A 140 -30.41 -9.92 5.65
C THR A 140 -29.98 -11.37 5.82
N HIS A 141 -28.70 -11.70 5.65
CA HIS A 141 -28.20 -13.07 5.84
C HIS A 141 -28.43 -13.54 7.28
N GLU A 142 -29.10 -14.69 7.45
CA GLU A 142 -29.57 -15.19 8.75
C GLU A 142 -28.43 -15.74 9.61
N ASP A 143 -27.42 -16.36 8.98
CA ASP A 143 -26.27 -16.93 9.67
C ASP A 143 -25.26 -15.82 9.99
N ARG A 144 -25.45 -15.22 11.17
CA ARG A 144 -24.63 -14.11 11.67
C ARG A 144 -23.43 -14.54 12.49
N THR A 145 -23.21 -15.84 12.65
CA THR A 145 -22.18 -16.40 13.53
C THR A 145 -21.26 -17.32 12.75
N TYR A 146 -19.96 -17.24 13.01
CA TYR A 146 -18.96 -18.18 12.50
C TYR A 146 -18.14 -18.73 13.65
N THR A 147 -17.97 -20.05 13.71
CA THR A 147 -17.12 -20.70 14.71
C THR A 147 -15.81 -21.10 14.05
N VAL A 148 -14.71 -20.53 14.51
CA VAL A 148 -13.36 -20.88 14.07
C VAL A 148 -12.92 -22.12 14.86
N GLU A 149 -12.78 -23.26 14.19
CA GLU A 149 -12.33 -24.51 14.81
C GLU A 149 -10.80 -24.50 14.98
N TYR A 150 -10.31 -24.39 16.22
CA TYR A 150 -8.88 -24.33 16.48
C TYR A 150 -8.28 -25.72 16.75
N ASP A 151 -7.66 -26.33 15.74
CA ASP A 151 -6.92 -27.59 15.91
C ASP A 151 -5.48 -27.35 16.40
N GLN A 152 -5.31 -27.11 17.70
CA GLN A 152 -4.06 -27.45 18.40
C GLN A 152 -4.30 -27.78 19.89
N SER A 153 -4.44 -29.06 20.22
CA SER A 153 -4.03 -29.75 21.47
C SER A 153 -4.16 -29.07 22.86
N THR A 154 -4.92 -27.99 23.00
CA THR A 154 -5.03 -27.14 24.20
C THR A 154 -6.49 -26.92 24.55
N THR A 155 -6.75 -26.68 25.84
CA THR A 155 -8.05 -26.68 26.50
C THR A 155 -8.89 -25.42 26.28
N ASP A 156 -8.62 -24.67 25.22
CA ASP A 156 -9.25 -23.37 25.01
C ASP A 156 -10.55 -23.52 24.21
N ASP A 157 -11.53 -22.69 24.54
CA ASP A 157 -12.83 -22.66 23.86
C ASP A 157 -12.69 -22.17 22.41
N ASP A 158 -13.62 -22.63 21.56
CA ASP A 158 -13.76 -22.18 20.17
C ASP A 158 -14.00 -20.66 20.11
N ILE A 159 -13.55 -20.03 19.02
CA ILE A 159 -13.79 -18.60 18.80
C ILE A 159 -15.08 -18.46 18.02
N VAL A 160 -16.06 -17.78 18.60
CA VAL A 160 -17.35 -17.51 17.97
C VAL A 160 -17.42 -16.05 17.57
N LEU A 161 -17.31 -15.79 16.27
CA LEU A 161 -17.51 -14.49 15.66
C LEU A 161 -19.02 -14.25 15.53
N THR A 162 -19.47 -13.03 15.78
CA THR A 162 -20.88 -12.67 15.65
C THR A 162 -21.00 -11.29 15.03
N ARG A 163 -21.64 -11.21 13.86
CA ARG A 163 -21.90 -9.93 13.20
C ARG A 163 -22.72 -9.03 14.11
N THR A 164 -22.20 -7.85 14.42
CA THR A 164 -22.90 -6.83 15.23
C THR A 164 -23.55 -5.76 14.37
N THR A 165 -23.06 -5.53 13.15
CA THR A 165 -23.59 -4.51 12.23
C THR A 165 -24.85 -4.98 11.50
N THR A 166 -25.69 -4.05 11.05
CA THR A 166 -26.90 -4.36 10.25
C THR A 166 -26.72 -4.09 8.77
N ASN A 167 -25.59 -3.50 8.39
CA ASN A 167 -25.23 -3.17 7.02
C ASN A 167 -25.02 -4.43 6.19
N GLY A 168 -24.98 -4.29 4.87
CA GLY A 168 -24.58 -5.38 3.98
C GLY A 168 -23.09 -5.65 4.01
N MET A 169 -22.63 -6.58 3.18
CA MET A 169 -21.22 -6.77 2.85
C MET A 169 -21.06 -6.71 1.34
N LEU A 170 -20.33 -5.70 0.84
CA LEU A 170 -20.13 -5.48 -0.59
C LEU A 170 -19.12 -6.46 -1.17
N ASP A 171 -19.43 -6.94 -2.37
CA ASP A 171 -18.56 -7.74 -3.22
C ASP A 171 -17.83 -6.86 -4.22
N VAL A 172 -16.52 -6.65 -4.01
CA VAL A 172 -15.70 -5.83 -4.90
C VAL A 172 -15.50 -6.57 -6.23
N PRO A 173 -16.01 -6.02 -7.35
CA PRO A 173 -16.02 -6.74 -8.61
C PRO A 173 -14.60 -6.80 -9.21
N TYR A 174 -14.33 -7.90 -9.90
CA TYR A 174 -13.08 -8.15 -10.60
C TYR A 174 -11.81 -8.01 -9.74
N GLY A 175 -11.92 -8.31 -8.44
CA GLY A 175 -10.75 -8.58 -7.61
C GLY A 175 -9.89 -9.69 -8.23
N ASN A 176 -8.58 -9.48 -8.31
CA ASN A 176 -7.60 -10.45 -8.80
C ASN A 176 -6.22 -10.10 -8.24
N GLU A 177 -5.48 -11.06 -7.69
CA GLU A 177 -4.05 -10.90 -7.47
C GLU A 177 -3.29 -11.25 -8.75
N LEU A 178 -2.84 -10.18 -9.42
CA LEU A 178 -2.18 -10.22 -10.72
C LEU A 178 -0.74 -10.71 -10.59
N ASN A 179 -0.16 -11.07 -11.73
CA ASN A 179 1.11 -11.80 -11.79
C ASN A 179 1.05 -13.12 -10.99
N MET A 180 -0.01 -13.91 -11.18
CA MET A 180 -0.40 -15.08 -10.36
C MET A 180 0.74 -16.01 -9.91
N ALA A 181 1.83 -16.08 -10.66
CA ALA A 181 3.04 -16.77 -10.29
C ALA A 181 4.24 -16.09 -10.93
N THR A 182 5.28 -15.84 -10.15
CA THR A 182 6.58 -15.32 -10.62
C THR A 182 7.72 -16.24 -10.18
N PRO A 183 8.78 -16.38 -10.99
CA PRO A 183 9.96 -17.11 -10.56
C PRO A 183 10.75 -16.26 -9.55
N ILE A 184 11.44 -16.91 -8.61
CA ILE A 184 12.37 -16.35 -7.61
C ILE A 184 11.67 -15.72 -6.40
N ALA A 185 10.78 -14.76 -6.60
CA ALA A 185 10.05 -14.10 -5.52
C ALA A 185 8.67 -13.64 -5.99
N ASP A 186 7.81 -13.31 -5.03
CA ASP A 186 6.46 -12.84 -5.27
C ASP A 186 6.52 -11.38 -5.77
N CYS A 187 5.83 -11.11 -6.88
CA CYS A 187 5.80 -9.78 -7.51
C CYS A 187 4.37 -9.44 -7.89
N HIS A 188 3.53 -9.35 -6.87
CA HIS A 188 2.08 -9.29 -7.00
C HIS A 188 1.54 -7.89 -6.80
N LEU A 189 0.36 -7.68 -7.33
CA LEU A 189 -0.45 -6.49 -7.13
C LEU A 189 -1.89 -6.93 -7.26
N THR A 190 -2.76 -6.31 -6.49
CA THR A 190 -4.19 -6.53 -6.63
C THR A 190 -4.76 -5.57 -7.66
N GLY A 191 -5.67 -6.08 -8.49
CA GLY A 191 -6.49 -5.29 -9.40
C GLY A 191 -7.96 -5.39 -8.99
N TYR A 192 -8.71 -4.31 -9.20
CA TYR A 192 -10.13 -4.21 -8.90
C TYR A 192 -10.86 -3.45 -10.01
N PHE A 193 -12.16 -3.69 -10.17
CA PHE A 193 -13.02 -2.99 -11.14
C PHE A 193 -12.55 -3.11 -12.62
N ALA A 194 -11.68 -4.06 -12.93
CA ALA A 194 -11.13 -4.30 -14.26
C ALA A 194 -11.23 -5.79 -14.63
N ASP A 195 -11.93 -6.11 -15.71
CA ASP A 195 -11.90 -7.45 -16.30
C ASP A 195 -10.57 -7.68 -17.03
N TYR A 196 -9.49 -7.90 -16.27
CA TYR A 196 -8.13 -8.05 -16.77
C TYR A 196 -7.32 -9.04 -15.92
N GLY A 197 -6.38 -9.76 -16.52
CA GLY A 197 -5.41 -10.57 -15.80
C GLY A 197 -5.80 -12.03 -15.55
N GLN A 198 -6.88 -12.50 -16.14
CA GLN A 198 -7.34 -13.89 -16.06
C GLN A 198 -6.31 -14.87 -16.65
N GLY A 199 -5.64 -15.63 -15.78
CA GLY A 199 -4.56 -16.56 -16.10
C GLY A 199 -3.24 -15.90 -16.47
N LEU A 200 -3.04 -14.63 -16.08
CA LEU A 200 -1.81 -13.88 -16.32
C LEU A 200 -0.67 -14.38 -15.45
N ALA A 201 0.25 -15.15 -16.05
CA ALA A 201 1.52 -15.49 -15.42
C ALA A 201 2.43 -14.26 -15.34
N GLY A 202 3.08 -14.07 -14.19
CA GLY A 202 3.96 -12.94 -13.96
C GLY A 202 5.34 -13.12 -14.60
N VAL A 203 5.99 -11.99 -14.87
CA VAL A 203 7.44 -11.94 -15.16
C VAL A 203 8.12 -11.36 -13.93
N TYR A 204 9.23 -11.96 -13.51
CA TYR A 204 9.95 -11.54 -12.31
C TYR A 204 10.18 -10.02 -12.28
N GLY A 205 9.72 -9.38 -11.21
CA GLY A 205 9.84 -7.95 -10.96
C GLY A 205 9.06 -7.04 -11.91
N ASP A 206 8.15 -7.56 -12.73
CA ASP A 206 7.36 -6.73 -13.64
C ASP A 206 5.99 -6.37 -13.08
N TYR A 207 5.90 -5.16 -12.55
CA TYR A 207 4.66 -4.53 -12.10
C TYR A 207 4.03 -3.63 -13.17
N GLU A 208 4.77 -3.30 -14.24
CA GLU A 208 4.35 -2.37 -15.29
C GLU A 208 3.23 -2.97 -16.15
N THR A 209 3.44 -4.20 -16.66
CA THR A 209 2.44 -4.89 -17.49
C THR A 209 1.07 -5.01 -16.81
N PRO A 210 0.97 -5.52 -15.57
CA PRO A 210 -0.33 -5.64 -14.92
C PRO A 210 -0.95 -4.28 -14.54
N SER A 211 -0.17 -3.30 -14.06
CA SER A 211 -0.69 -1.97 -13.73
C SER A 211 -1.26 -1.27 -14.96
N LYS A 212 -0.55 -1.37 -16.09
CA LYS A 212 -1.02 -0.84 -17.37
C LYS A 212 -2.32 -1.49 -17.81
N GLY A 213 -2.41 -2.82 -17.75
CA GLY A 213 -3.59 -3.55 -18.20
C GLY A 213 -4.83 -3.23 -17.36
N VAL A 214 -4.68 -3.11 -16.04
CA VAL A 214 -5.75 -2.64 -15.15
C VAL A 214 -6.22 -1.24 -15.53
N MET A 215 -5.29 -0.31 -15.76
CA MET A 215 -5.61 1.05 -16.18
C MET A 215 -6.34 1.09 -17.53
N GLU A 216 -5.84 0.35 -18.53
CA GLU A 216 -6.46 0.27 -19.86
C GLU A 216 -7.87 -0.35 -19.81
N ALA A 217 -8.12 -1.23 -18.85
CA ALA A 217 -9.44 -1.81 -18.55
C ALA A 217 -10.33 -0.90 -17.68
N GLY A 218 -9.84 0.25 -17.21
CA GLY A 218 -10.59 1.22 -16.41
C GLY A 218 -10.70 0.89 -14.91
N GLY A 219 -9.87 -0.04 -14.41
CA GLY A 219 -9.82 -0.41 -13.00
C GLY A 219 -8.75 0.34 -12.21
N ILE A 220 -8.52 -0.13 -10.99
CA ILE A 220 -7.52 0.39 -10.05
C ILE A 220 -6.71 -0.74 -9.45
N SER A 221 -5.48 -0.46 -9.02
CA SER A 221 -4.58 -1.43 -8.43
C SER A 221 -3.79 -0.89 -7.25
N PHE A 222 -3.38 -1.81 -6.38
CA PHE A 222 -2.42 -1.58 -5.30
C PHE A 222 -1.31 -2.60 -5.40
N LEU A 223 -0.06 -2.18 -5.18
CA LEU A 223 1.05 -3.12 -5.11
C LEU A 223 0.92 -3.99 -3.86
N SER A 224 1.14 -5.29 -4.00
CA SER A 224 1.02 -6.24 -2.89
C SER A 224 2.40 -6.61 -2.35
N HIS A 225 2.50 -6.70 -1.01
CA HIS A 225 3.62 -7.17 -0.20
C HIS A 225 5.01 -7.01 -0.87
N VAL A 226 5.30 -5.79 -1.34
CA VAL A 226 6.46 -5.49 -2.20
C VAL A 226 7.80 -5.83 -1.56
N GLY A 227 7.85 -5.88 -0.23
CA GLY A 227 8.99 -6.38 0.54
C GLY A 227 9.47 -7.76 0.09
N GLU A 228 8.58 -8.64 -0.39
CA GLU A 228 8.96 -9.95 -0.92
C GLU A 228 9.80 -9.87 -2.20
N TYR A 229 9.54 -8.87 -3.05
CA TYR A 229 10.35 -8.61 -4.24
C TYR A 229 11.66 -7.89 -3.90
N VAL A 230 11.62 -6.97 -2.94
CA VAL A 230 12.78 -6.16 -2.53
C VAL A 230 13.80 -7.03 -1.79
N TYR A 231 13.31 -7.95 -0.96
CA TYR A 231 14.07 -8.88 -0.13
C TYR A 231 13.69 -10.33 -0.48
N PRO A 232 14.14 -10.85 -1.64
CA PRO A 232 13.69 -12.14 -2.19
C PRO A 232 14.06 -13.36 -1.33
N ASP A 233 15.06 -13.24 -0.46
CA ASP A 233 15.42 -14.28 0.52
C ASP A 233 14.59 -14.19 1.82
N LYS A 234 13.57 -13.31 1.85
CA LYS A 234 12.68 -13.04 2.99
C LYS A 234 13.45 -12.65 4.26
N ASP A 235 14.58 -11.96 4.08
CA ASP A 235 15.51 -11.53 5.12
C ASP A 235 15.23 -10.09 5.62
N SER A 236 14.02 -9.56 5.39
CA SER A 236 13.64 -8.17 5.74
C SER A 236 13.94 -7.78 7.20
N ALA A 237 14.00 -8.75 8.12
CA ALA A 237 14.45 -8.54 9.50
C ALA A 237 15.85 -7.91 9.62
N ASP A 238 16.78 -8.23 8.70
CA ASP A 238 18.14 -7.70 8.68
C ASP A 238 18.22 -6.27 8.10
N HIS A 239 17.14 -5.79 7.50
CA HIS A 239 17.06 -4.49 6.79
C HIS A 239 16.05 -3.53 7.41
N VAL A 240 15.34 -3.93 8.47
CA VAL A 240 14.37 -3.07 9.16
C VAL A 240 15.04 -1.80 9.69
N GLY A 241 14.36 -0.65 9.57
CA GLY A 241 14.91 0.65 10.00
C GLY A 241 16.02 1.20 9.11
N GLN A 242 16.28 0.61 7.93
CA GLN A 242 17.33 1.04 7.01
C GLN A 242 16.76 1.55 5.69
N PRO A 243 17.43 2.50 5.01
CA PRO A 243 17.03 2.91 3.66
C PRO A 243 17.01 1.72 2.70
N VAL A 244 15.96 1.63 1.88
CA VAL A 244 15.88 0.68 0.78
C VAL A 244 16.72 1.20 -0.39
N ASP A 245 17.29 0.28 -1.19
CA ASP A 245 18.05 0.64 -2.39
C ASP A 245 17.21 1.56 -3.29
N ASP A 246 17.79 2.71 -3.66
CA ASP A 246 17.14 3.77 -4.45
C ASP A 246 16.59 3.26 -5.80
N TYR A 247 17.15 2.16 -6.33
CA TYR A 247 16.63 1.48 -7.49
C TYR A 247 15.15 1.10 -7.32
N TYR A 248 14.75 0.50 -6.18
CA TYR A 248 13.38 0.07 -5.95
C TYR A 248 12.44 1.25 -5.80
N ALA A 249 12.84 2.25 -5.01
CA ALA A 249 12.06 3.48 -4.84
C ALA A 249 11.86 4.21 -6.19
N THR A 250 12.90 4.30 -7.01
CA THR A 250 12.83 4.91 -8.35
C THR A 250 11.91 4.12 -9.29
N LYS A 251 12.00 2.79 -9.27
CA LYS A 251 11.17 1.91 -10.08
C LYS A 251 9.68 2.06 -9.76
N PHE A 252 9.31 2.00 -8.49
CA PHE A 252 7.92 2.13 -8.09
C PHE A 252 7.41 3.57 -8.23
N ALA A 253 8.26 4.59 -8.00
CA ALA A 253 7.90 5.96 -8.30
C ALA A 253 7.55 6.16 -9.78
N ARG A 254 8.36 5.61 -10.70
CA ARG A 254 8.07 5.63 -12.15
C ARG A 254 6.73 4.97 -12.44
N LEU A 255 6.46 3.81 -11.85
CA LEU A 255 5.20 3.09 -12.01
C LEU A 255 3.98 3.96 -11.63
N PHE A 256 4.00 4.57 -10.43
CA PHE A 256 2.90 5.43 -9.99
C PHE A 256 2.74 6.68 -10.86
N MET A 257 3.85 7.22 -11.39
CA MET A 257 3.79 8.36 -12.32
C MET A 257 3.24 7.99 -13.70
N ASP A 258 3.53 6.79 -14.22
CA ASP A 258 2.99 6.31 -15.50
C ASP A 258 1.50 5.98 -15.43
N TYR A 259 1.06 5.45 -14.30
CA TYR A 259 -0.28 4.90 -14.12
C TYR A 259 -1.09 5.67 -13.06
N ALA A 260 -0.80 6.96 -12.89
CA ALA A 260 -1.47 7.84 -11.95
C ALA A 260 -3.00 7.81 -12.17
N GLY A 261 -3.75 7.71 -11.07
CA GLY A 261 -5.20 7.56 -11.08
C GLY A 261 -5.71 6.13 -11.32
N SER A 262 -4.82 5.14 -11.50
CA SER A 262 -5.19 3.72 -11.55
C SER A 262 -4.31 2.86 -10.64
N SER A 263 -2.98 3.01 -10.68
CA SER A 263 -2.10 2.46 -9.65
C SER A 263 -2.11 3.41 -8.46
N LEU A 264 -2.95 3.12 -7.47
CA LEU A 264 -3.30 4.07 -6.42
C LEU A 264 -2.31 4.07 -5.26
N GLY A 265 -1.60 2.96 -5.03
CA GLY A 265 -0.76 2.85 -3.85
C GLY A 265 -0.04 1.52 -3.70
N THR A 266 0.50 1.31 -2.51
CA THR A 266 1.25 0.12 -2.13
C THR A 266 0.83 -0.40 -0.76
N GLY A 267 0.83 -1.72 -0.63
CA GLY A 267 0.77 -2.40 0.65
C GLY A 267 1.95 -2.01 1.49
N ILE A 268 1.70 -1.33 2.61
CA ILE A 268 2.75 -0.95 3.56
C ILE A 268 2.88 -1.97 4.69
N ASN A 269 1.86 -2.80 4.93
CA ASN A 269 1.88 -3.89 5.90
C ASN A 269 0.89 -4.97 5.43
N SER A 270 1.28 -6.22 5.58
CA SER A 270 0.53 -7.40 5.10
C SER A 270 0.66 -8.53 6.08
N ALA A 271 -0.44 -9.27 6.29
CA ALA A 271 -0.49 -10.43 7.18
C ALA A 271 0.15 -10.10 8.56
N THR A 272 1.16 -10.86 8.97
CA THR A 272 1.85 -10.70 10.25
C THR A 272 2.97 -9.65 10.23
N ASP A 273 3.05 -8.86 9.14
CA ASP A 273 4.09 -7.87 8.87
C ASP A 273 5.51 -8.46 8.72
N ALA A 274 5.67 -9.77 8.80
CA ALA A 274 6.97 -10.41 8.83
C ALA A 274 7.78 -10.17 7.54
N HIS A 275 7.12 -10.08 6.39
CA HIS A 275 7.76 -9.88 5.09
C HIS A 275 7.68 -8.45 4.58
N THR A 276 6.84 -7.61 5.20
CA THR A 276 6.54 -6.23 4.75
C THR A 276 7.01 -5.16 5.73
N ARG A 277 7.66 -5.52 6.85
CA ARG A 277 8.22 -4.60 7.87
C ARG A 277 9.09 -3.45 7.35
N CYS A 278 9.66 -3.57 6.15
CA CYS A 278 10.50 -2.55 5.51
C CYS A 278 9.72 -1.65 4.54
N ASP A 279 8.47 -1.99 4.23
CA ASP A 279 7.71 -1.38 3.13
C ASP A 279 7.31 0.07 3.46
N ARG A 280 7.24 0.45 4.74
CA ARG A 280 7.00 1.85 5.15
C ARG A 280 8.14 2.77 4.73
N ILE A 281 9.38 2.33 4.90
CA ILE A 281 10.56 3.11 4.46
C ILE A 281 10.62 3.18 2.94
N LEU A 282 10.34 2.07 2.25
CA LEU A 282 10.23 2.09 0.79
C LEU A 282 9.14 3.08 0.33
N TYR A 283 7.97 3.04 0.97
CA TYR A 283 6.86 3.95 0.71
C TYR A 283 7.28 5.41 0.91
N ASP A 284 7.97 5.74 2.00
CA ASP A 284 8.52 7.08 2.23
C ASP A 284 9.49 7.53 1.13
N GLN A 285 10.38 6.64 0.68
CA GLN A 285 11.31 6.93 -0.42
C GLN A 285 10.60 7.09 -1.77
N ILE A 286 9.48 6.40 -1.99
CA ILE A 286 8.60 6.59 -3.15
C ILE A 286 7.91 7.96 -3.08
N LEU A 287 7.36 8.34 -1.91
CA LEU A 287 6.75 9.66 -1.71
C LEU A 287 7.74 10.80 -1.99
N GLN A 288 8.99 10.64 -1.55
CA GLN A 288 10.08 11.59 -1.82
C GLN A 288 10.37 11.83 -3.31
N LYS A 289 9.97 10.89 -4.18
CA LYS A 289 10.14 11.00 -5.63
C LYS A 289 8.85 11.39 -6.35
N THR A 290 7.71 10.91 -5.88
CA THR A 290 6.40 11.09 -6.54
C THR A 290 5.75 12.42 -6.23
N ILE A 291 5.78 12.87 -4.97
CA ILE A 291 5.15 14.13 -4.54
C ILE A 291 5.74 15.34 -5.29
N PRO A 292 7.09 15.50 -5.42
CA PRO A 292 7.65 16.59 -6.22
C PRO A 292 7.28 16.55 -7.71
N ASN A 293 6.80 15.40 -8.18
CA ASN A 293 6.32 15.20 -9.54
C ASN A 293 4.77 15.22 -9.66
N GLY A 294 4.06 15.63 -8.60
CA GLY A 294 2.62 15.85 -8.62
C GLY A 294 1.77 14.59 -8.48
N VAL A 295 2.34 13.48 -7.97
CA VAL A 295 1.61 12.23 -7.72
C VAL A 295 1.77 11.84 -6.26
N VAL A 296 0.68 11.46 -5.60
CA VAL A 296 0.69 10.99 -4.22
C VAL A 296 0.09 9.58 -4.17
N PRO A 297 0.90 8.52 -4.15
CA PRO A 297 0.39 7.17 -3.92
C PRO A 297 -0.02 6.97 -2.46
N TRP A 298 -1.04 6.14 -2.24
CA TRP A 298 -1.59 5.80 -0.93
C TRP A 298 -0.90 4.58 -0.31
N GLY A 299 -0.94 4.48 1.02
CA GLY A 299 -0.45 3.32 1.76
C GLY A 299 -1.63 2.49 2.29
N ASN A 300 -1.76 1.23 1.85
CA ASN A 300 -2.82 0.34 2.33
C ASN A 300 -2.26 -0.85 3.14
N THR A 301 -3.14 -1.52 3.87
CA THR A 301 -2.83 -2.82 4.49
C THR A 301 -3.86 -3.85 4.06
N PHE A 302 -3.45 -5.12 4.10
CA PHE A 302 -4.31 -6.23 3.74
C PHE A 302 -3.88 -7.51 4.42
N ALA A 303 -4.82 -8.43 4.58
CA ALA A 303 -4.56 -9.68 5.28
C ALA A 303 -3.71 -10.66 4.48
N ASP A 304 -3.82 -10.65 3.15
CA ASP A 304 -3.29 -11.72 2.29
C ASP A 304 -3.75 -13.11 2.79
N SER A 305 -5.02 -13.18 3.19
CA SER A 305 -5.50 -14.30 3.99
C SER A 305 -5.67 -15.54 3.13
N HIS A 306 -5.01 -16.62 3.54
CA HIS A 306 -5.17 -17.93 2.92
C HIS A 306 -5.97 -18.90 3.81
N ASN A 307 -6.14 -18.60 5.09
CA ASN A 307 -6.78 -19.46 6.08
C ASN A 307 -7.63 -18.61 7.05
N GLU A 308 -8.39 -19.27 7.91
CA GLU A 308 -9.28 -18.60 8.88
C GLU A 308 -8.52 -17.63 9.77
N THR A 309 -7.38 -18.02 10.35
CA THR A 309 -6.68 -17.18 11.34
C THR A 309 -6.14 -15.88 10.77
N ALA A 310 -5.90 -15.82 9.46
CA ALA A 310 -5.30 -14.65 8.83
C ALA A 310 -6.32 -13.58 8.38
N VAL A 311 -7.62 -13.88 8.31
CA VAL A 311 -8.63 -12.99 7.66
C VAL A 311 -8.70 -11.58 8.23
N ASN A 312 -8.31 -11.42 9.49
CA ASN A 312 -8.38 -10.15 10.22
C ASN A 312 -7.01 -9.68 10.72
N ASP A 313 -5.89 -10.24 10.23
CA ASP A 313 -4.55 -9.79 10.60
C ASP A 313 -4.36 -8.30 10.29
N ALA A 314 -4.83 -7.88 9.11
CA ALA A 314 -4.79 -6.51 8.63
C ALA A 314 -5.94 -6.21 7.65
N TYR A 315 -6.38 -4.96 7.61
CA TYR A 315 -7.53 -4.49 6.84
C TYR A 315 -7.53 -2.97 6.71
N THR A 316 -8.46 -2.42 5.93
CA THR A 316 -8.62 -0.98 5.74
C THR A 316 -9.96 -0.50 6.31
N MET A 317 -9.99 0.69 6.92
CA MET A 317 -11.22 1.38 7.34
C MET A 317 -11.52 2.49 6.33
N SER A 318 -12.55 2.27 5.51
CA SER A 318 -12.90 3.15 4.38
C SER A 318 -13.97 4.14 4.78
N TRP A 319 -13.67 5.45 4.79
CA TRP A 319 -14.63 6.49 5.15
C TRP A 319 -15.46 6.91 3.94
N MET A 320 -16.77 6.73 4.02
CA MET A 320 -17.66 6.93 2.87
C MET A 320 -19.01 7.55 3.26
N PRO A 321 -19.63 8.35 2.37
CA PRO A 321 -20.97 8.90 2.59
C PRO A 321 -22.07 7.82 2.54
N GLU A 322 -21.84 6.72 1.82
CA GLU A 322 -22.78 5.61 1.69
C GLU A 322 -22.02 4.30 1.38
N GLN A 323 -22.58 3.18 1.80
CA GLN A 323 -22.04 1.85 1.51
C GLN A 323 -22.36 1.41 0.07
N THR A 324 -21.73 2.03 -0.92
CA THR A 324 -21.86 1.67 -2.34
C THR A 324 -20.49 1.43 -2.99
N LEU A 325 -20.46 0.63 -4.06
CA LEU A 325 -19.22 0.37 -4.81
C LEU A 325 -18.63 1.63 -5.45
N ASP A 326 -19.47 2.59 -5.85
CA ASP A 326 -19.03 3.87 -6.43
C ASP A 326 -18.39 4.77 -5.36
N ALA A 327 -19.01 4.86 -4.17
CA ALA A 327 -18.43 5.55 -3.03
C ALA A 327 -17.12 4.89 -2.59
N PHE A 328 -17.06 3.55 -2.60
CA PHE A 328 -15.86 2.80 -2.26
C PHE A 328 -14.71 3.03 -3.23
N ARG A 329 -14.98 2.98 -4.54
CA ARG A 329 -13.98 3.32 -5.55
C ARG A 329 -13.46 4.75 -5.35
N THR A 330 -14.36 5.71 -5.13
CA THR A 330 -14.00 7.11 -4.89
C THR A 330 -13.14 7.26 -3.63
N CYS A 331 -13.48 6.56 -2.55
CA CYS A 331 -12.72 6.53 -1.30
C CYS A 331 -11.27 6.04 -1.54
N LEU A 332 -11.09 4.96 -2.31
CA LEU A 332 -9.77 4.45 -2.66
C LEU A 332 -9.00 5.46 -3.54
N GLU A 333 -9.63 6.03 -4.55
CA GLU A 333 -9.01 7.01 -5.46
C GLU A 333 -8.55 8.28 -4.71
N LYS A 334 -9.32 8.74 -3.71
CA LYS A 334 -9.01 9.92 -2.90
C LYS A 334 -8.10 9.66 -1.68
N GLY A 335 -7.83 8.41 -1.33
CA GLY A 335 -7.05 8.08 -0.13
C GLY A 335 -7.82 8.30 1.18
N GLN A 336 -9.16 8.25 1.15
CA GLN A 336 -10.06 8.54 2.28
C GLN A 336 -10.26 7.33 3.20
N PHE A 337 -9.16 6.66 3.52
CA PHE A 337 -9.16 5.46 4.35
C PHE A 337 -7.98 5.44 5.31
N PHE A 338 -8.08 4.58 6.31
CA PHE A 338 -7.00 4.28 7.25
C PHE A 338 -6.66 2.80 7.18
N SER A 339 -5.38 2.49 7.31
CA SER A 339 -4.87 1.14 7.12
C SER A 339 -4.53 0.56 8.49
N VAL A 340 -5.08 -0.60 8.81
CA VAL A 340 -5.06 -1.19 10.15
C VAL A 340 -4.35 -2.54 10.12
N SER A 341 -3.59 -2.84 11.17
CA SER A 341 -3.00 -4.16 11.39
C SER A 341 -2.91 -4.47 12.89
N HIS A 342 -3.06 -5.74 13.25
CA HIS A 342 -2.74 -6.24 14.58
C HIS A 342 -1.24 -6.44 14.79
N PHE A 343 -0.45 -6.42 13.69
CA PHE A 343 0.98 -6.69 13.69
C PHE A 343 1.77 -5.47 13.22
N SER A 344 2.87 -5.17 13.91
CA SER A 344 3.81 -4.13 13.48
C SER A 344 5.22 -4.46 13.96
N ASN A 345 6.04 -4.92 13.02
CA ASN A 345 7.46 -5.25 13.19
C ASN A 345 8.36 -4.15 12.60
N GLY A 346 7.80 -2.98 12.29
CA GLY A 346 8.47 -1.88 11.60
C GLY A 346 9.30 -0.98 12.51
N VAL A 347 10.31 -0.35 11.91
CA VAL A 347 11.18 0.64 12.54
C VAL A 347 11.39 1.78 11.55
N GLU A 348 11.26 3.02 12.01
CA GLU A 348 11.50 4.22 11.20
C GLU A 348 13.02 4.49 11.05
N LEU A 349 13.43 5.33 10.09
CA LEU A 349 14.85 5.54 9.74
C LEU A 349 15.73 6.05 10.89
N ASN A 350 15.13 6.70 11.88
CA ASN A 350 15.82 7.15 13.09
C ASN A 350 15.88 6.09 14.21
N GLY A 351 15.54 4.84 13.89
CA GLY A 351 15.63 3.70 14.81
C GLY A 351 14.47 3.59 15.80
N MET A 352 13.39 4.35 15.61
CA MET A 352 12.21 4.28 16.46
C MET A 352 11.24 3.21 15.97
N GLU A 353 11.00 2.20 16.81
CA GLU A 353 9.97 1.16 16.57
C GLU A 353 8.59 1.81 16.40
N GLU A 354 7.79 1.32 15.45
CA GLU A 354 6.41 1.78 15.21
C GLU A 354 5.53 1.54 16.45
N MET A 355 5.58 0.32 16.99
CA MET A 355 4.94 -0.06 18.25
C MET A 355 6.01 -0.44 19.29
N PRO A 356 6.42 0.48 20.18
CA PRO A 356 7.45 0.20 21.19
C PRO A 356 7.10 -1.00 22.06
N GLY A 357 7.98 -2.00 22.07
CA GLY A 357 7.78 -3.22 22.87
C GLY A 357 6.74 -4.20 22.32
N PHE A 358 6.37 -4.10 21.04
CA PHE A 358 5.54 -5.09 20.37
C PHE A 358 6.16 -6.49 20.42
N VAL A 359 5.34 -7.50 20.73
CA VAL A 359 5.73 -8.92 20.76
C VAL A 359 4.71 -9.71 19.96
N GLU A 360 5.13 -10.23 18.79
CA GLU A 360 4.25 -10.98 17.88
C GLU A 360 3.54 -12.17 18.58
N GLN A 361 4.24 -12.87 19.48
CA GLN A 361 3.68 -14.01 20.19
C GLN A 361 2.45 -13.64 21.05
N ASP A 362 2.41 -12.42 21.60
CA ASP A 362 1.29 -11.97 22.42
C ASP A 362 0.00 -11.86 21.59
N VAL A 363 0.10 -11.52 20.30
CA VAL A 363 -1.04 -11.48 19.37
C VAL A 363 -1.64 -12.88 19.20
N TYR A 364 -0.80 -13.91 19.10
CA TYR A 364 -1.27 -15.30 19.02
C TYR A 364 -1.81 -15.82 20.35
N ASP A 365 -1.08 -15.59 21.45
CA ASP A 365 -1.44 -16.10 22.78
C ASP A 365 -2.77 -15.50 23.28
N THR A 366 -3.03 -14.23 22.97
CA THR A 366 -4.26 -13.53 23.33
C THR A 366 -5.34 -13.60 22.25
N ARG A 367 -5.01 -14.13 21.07
CA ARG A 367 -5.89 -14.16 19.89
C ARG A 367 -6.38 -12.77 19.51
N ALA A 368 -5.52 -11.75 19.65
CA ALA A 368 -5.89 -10.35 19.46
C ALA A 368 -6.40 -10.05 18.04
N TYR A 369 -5.95 -10.82 17.05
CA TYR A 369 -6.42 -10.76 15.66
C TYR A 369 -7.89 -11.14 15.46
N TRP A 370 -8.63 -11.55 16.50
CA TRP A 370 -10.08 -11.71 16.46
C TRP A 370 -10.86 -10.62 17.21
N LEU A 371 -10.16 -9.67 17.83
CA LEU A 371 -10.79 -8.60 18.59
C LEU A 371 -11.09 -7.40 17.68
N ASP A 372 -12.29 -6.86 17.82
CA ASP A 372 -12.77 -5.71 17.06
C ASP A 372 -12.53 -4.39 17.83
N ASN A 373 -11.28 -4.17 18.23
CA ASN A 373 -10.87 -3.01 19.04
C ASN A 373 -9.44 -2.56 18.72
N THR A 374 -9.05 -2.63 17.45
CA THR A 374 -7.82 -2.00 16.96
C THR A 374 -7.92 -0.48 17.10
N PRO A 375 -6.78 0.23 17.09
CA PRO A 375 -6.77 1.69 16.98
C PRO A 375 -7.61 2.19 15.81
N ARG A 376 -8.34 3.29 16.02
CA ARG A 376 -9.23 3.88 15.03
C ARG A 376 -9.12 5.40 15.07
N VAL A 377 -8.94 6.04 13.93
CA VAL A 377 -9.06 7.50 13.79
C VAL A 377 -10.54 7.84 13.68
N THR A 378 -11.01 8.77 14.51
CA THR A 378 -12.43 9.18 14.54
C THR A 378 -12.66 10.58 14.00
N LYS A 379 -11.60 11.41 13.97
CA LYS A 379 -11.65 12.75 13.38
C LYS A 379 -10.25 13.30 13.14
N ILE A 380 -10.11 14.15 12.12
CA ILE A 380 -8.93 14.98 11.89
C ILE A 380 -9.39 16.43 11.72
N ASP A 381 -8.84 17.35 12.52
CA ASP A 381 -9.00 18.79 12.37
C ASP A 381 -7.67 19.40 11.90
N VAL A 382 -7.65 19.98 10.70
CA VAL A 382 -6.50 20.74 10.17
C VAL A 382 -6.81 22.22 10.24
N ASP A 383 -5.96 22.97 10.94
CA ASP A 383 -6.02 24.43 11.04
C ASP A 383 -4.88 25.03 10.21
N GLN A 384 -5.21 25.46 8.99
CA GLN A 384 -4.27 26.07 8.05
C GLN A 384 -3.75 27.43 8.51
N ASP A 385 -4.49 28.17 9.34
CA ASP A 385 -4.07 29.50 9.79
C ASP A 385 -2.98 29.42 10.87
N ASN A 386 -2.96 28.31 11.62
CA ASN A 386 -2.04 28.08 12.72
C ASN A 386 -1.03 26.95 12.46
N ASP A 387 -1.08 26.30 11.29
CA ASP A 387 -0.26 25.13 10.94
C ASP A 387 -0.33 24.00 11.98
N THR A 388 -1.55 23.70 12.44
CA THR A 388 -1.79 22.65 13.43
C THR A 388 -2.71 21.55 12.92
N ILE A 389 -2.44 20.32 13.36
CA ILE A 389 -3.22 19.13 13.01
C ILE A 389 -3.61 18.44 14.31
N THR A 390 -4.91 18.30 14.55
CA THR A 390 -5.44 17.55 15.71
C THR A 390 -6.08 16.26 15.23
N VAL A 391 -5.64 15.14 15.78
CA VAL A 391 -6.18 13.81 15.51
C VAL A 391 -6.91 13.31 16.74
N TYR A 392 -8.10 12.76 16.52
CA TYR A 392 -8.92 12.09 17.52
C TYR A 392 -8.94 10.60 17.21
N GLY A 393 -8.84 9.79 18.25
CA GLY A 393 -8.80 8.35 18.09
C GLY A 393 -9.37 7.58 19.26
N GLU A 394 -9.76 6.35 18.97
CA GLU A 394 -10.26 5.35 19.91
C GLU A 394 -9.33 4.13 19.89
N ASN A 395 -9.35 3.36 21.00
CA ASN A 395 -8.51 2.19 21.20
C ASN A 395 -7.01 2.44 20.97
N ALA A 396 -6.57 3.68 21.15
CA ALA A 396 -5.20 4.13 20.89
C ALA A 396 -4.69 4.90 22.11
N ASN A 397 -3.43 4.63 22.44
CA ASN A 397 -2.74 5.27 23.56
C ASN A 397 -1.68 6.25 23.06
N ILE A 398 -1.12 6.02 21.87
CA ILE A 398 0.00 6.78 21.31
C ILE A 398 -0.32 7.21 19.88
N ILE A 399 0.08 8.43 19.52
CA ILE A 399 0.23 8.87 18.14
C ILE A 399 1.71 9.09 17.83
N THR A 400 2.13 8.66 16.65
CA THR A 400 3.46 8.95 16.11
C THR A 400 3.31 9.70 14.80
N TRP A 401 4.05 10.81 14.68
CA TRP A 401 4.12 11.66 13.52
C TRP A 401 5.45 11.42 12.80
N VAL A 402 5.38 11.23 11.49
CA VAL A 402 6.53 10.86 10.66
C VAL A 402 6.59 11.76 9.43
N SER A 403 7.79 12.23 9.11
CA SER A 403 8.09 12.99 7.89
C SER A 403 9.42 12.51 7.33
N ASN A 404 9.50 12.31 6.01
CA ASN A 404 10.67 11.80 5.31
C ASN A 404 11.29 10.55 5.97
N GLY A 405 10.43 9.59 6.34
CA GLY A 405 10.80 8.33 6.99
C GLY A 405 11.39 8.43 8.40
N ASN A 406 11.31 9.60 9.05
CA ASN A 406 11.77 9.79 10.42
C ASN A 406 10.62 10.20 11.33
N VAL A 407 10.54 9.60 12.52
CA VAL A 407 9.65 10.11 13.58
C VAL A 407 10.05 11.55 13.90
N ILE A 408 9.11 12.49 13.77
CA ILE A 408 9.30 13.89 14.15
C ILE A 408 8.73 14.17 15.53
N LYS A 409 7.71 13.41 15.96
CA LYS A 409 7.10 13.51 17.28
C LYS A 409 6.34 12.25 17.65
N ARG A 410 6.39 11.85 18.91
CA ARG A 410 5.57 10.78 19.49
C ARG A 410 5.01 11.24 20.83
N VAL A 411 3.70 11.14 21.01
CA VAL A 411 3.02 11.56 22.24
C VAL A 411 1.87 10.63 22.58
N GLU A 412 1.50 10.60 23.86
CA GLU A 412 0.28 9.95 24.31
C GLU A 412 -0.95 10.76 23.88
N LEU A 413 -2.07 10.07 23.62
CA LEU A 413 -3.36 10.72 23.45
C LEU A 413 -3.88 11.17 24.82
N VAL A 414 -4.33 12.43 24.90
CA VAL A 414 -4.97 12.99 26.11
C VAL A 414 -6.44 13.19 25.80
N ASP A 415 -7.31 12.55 26.57
CA ASP A 415 -8.76 12.54 26.34
C ASP A 415 -9.14 12.13 24.89
N GLY A 416 -8.46 11.11 24.36
CA GLY A 416 -8.71 10.56 23.03
C GLY A 416 -8.22 11.41 21.87
N LYS A 417 -7.33 12.39 22.10
CA LYS A 417 -6.78 13.22 21.01
C LYS A 417 -5.34 13.69 21.24
N ALA A 418 -4.71 14.14 20.17
CA ALA A 418 -3.40 14.78 20.19
C ALA A 418 -3.28 15.82 19.07
N THR A 419 -2.52 16.89 19.33
CA THR A 419 -2.28 17.97 18.37
C THR A 419 -0.79 18.08 18.04
N LEU A 420 -0.48 18.11 16.74
CA LEU A 420 0.81 18.53 16.20
C LEU A 420 0.76 20.01 15.83
N ASP A 421 1.76 20.75 16.27
CA ASP A 421 2.07 22.10 15.81
C ASP A 421 3.35 21.99 14.98
N LEU A 422 3.28 22.35 13.69
CA LEU A 422 4.40 22.23 12.75
C LEU A 422 5.55 23.21 13.06
N HIS A 423 5.33 24.17 13.96
CA HIS A 423 6.32 25.15 14.44
C HIS A 423 6.86 24.84 15.83
N ASN A 424 6.59 23.65 16.36
CA ASN A 424 7.02 23.29 17.69
C ASN A 424 8.55 23.07 17.74
N ASP A 425 9.26 23.83 18.59
CA ASP A 425 10.71 23.75 18.74
C ASP A 425 11.21 22.40 19.32
N GLU A 426 10.30 21.55 19.83
CA GLU A 426 10.60 20.22 20.38
C GLU A 426 10.48 19.09 19.33
N LEU A 427 10.17 19.41 18.07
CA LEU A 427 10.18 18.40 17.00
C LEU A 427 11.58 17.80 16.84
N LEU A 428 11.64 16.48 16.64
CA LEU A 428 12.90 15.77 16.46
C LEU A 428 13.57 16.13 15.13
N ASN A 429 12.78 16.49 14.13
CA ASN A 429 13.20 17.00 12.82
C ASN A 429 12.11 17.95 12.28
N ASP A 430 12.52 18.91 11.45
CA ASP A 430 11.59 19.77 10.73
C ASP A 430 10.77 18.96 9.72
N PRO A 431 9.44 19.08 9.72
CA PRO A 431 8.60 18.44 8.72
C PRO A 431 8.83 19.08 7.35
N TYR A 432 8.88 18.25 6.30
CA TYR A 432 9.03 18.72 4.93
C TYR A 432 8.42 17.70 3.96
N LEU A 433 7.89 18.19 2.83
CA LEU A 433 7.28 17.44 1.74
C LEU A 433 5.96 16.75 2.09
N TYR A 434 5.92 15.98 3.16
CA TYR A 434 4.70 15.33 3.64
C TYR A 434 4.79 15.02 5.13
N LEU A 435 3.63 14.75 5.69
CA LEU A 435 3.43 14.25 7.03
C LEU A 435 2.51 13.03 6.97
N ARG A 436 2.93 11.91 7.56
CA ARG A 436 2.04 10.79 7.88
C ARG A 436 2.02 10.56 9.38
N PHE A 437 1.00 9.90 9.87
CA PHE A 437 0.92 9.50 11.26
C PHE A 437 0.34 8.10 11.40
N TYR A 438 0.53 7.52 12.58
CA TYR A 438 -0.19 6.33 12.99
C TYR A 438 -0.54 6.38 14.46
N LEU A 439 -1.69 5.80 14.76
CA LEU A 439 -2.15 5.52 16.12
C LEU A 439 -1.75 4.11 16.50
N SER A 440 -1.21 3.92 17.71
CA SER A 440 -0.96 2.60 18.27
C SER A 440 -1.66 2.42 19.61
N GLY A 441 -2.13 1.19 19.83
CA GLY A 441 -2.84 0.78 21.03
C GLY A 441 -2.59 -0.69 21.33
N ASP A 442 -3.29 -1.22 22.32
CA ASP A 442 -3.01 -2.55 22.87
C ASP A 442 -3.17 -3.68 21.84
N ASN A 443 -4.07 -3.49 20.85
CA ASN A 443 -4.42 -4.51 19.87
C ASN A 443 -4.02 -4.15 18.44
N GLY A 444 -3.09 -3.23 18.23
CA GLY A 444 -2.52 -3.00 16.91
C GLY A 444 -2.15 -1.56 16.61
N ILE A 445 -2.19 -1.23 15.32
CA ILE A 445 -1.77 0.04 14.73
C ILE A 445 -2.74 0.47 13.61
N CYS A 446 -2.94 1.78 13.47
CA CYS A 446 -3.77 2.40 12.44
C CYS A 446 -2.97 3.52 11.77
N TYR A 447 -2.64 3.32 10.49
CA TYR A 447 -1.86 4.22 9.66
C TYR A 447 -2.78 5.16 8.86
N ALA A 448 -2.38 6.43 8.77
CA ALA A 448 -3.01 7.42 7.90
C ALA A 448 -2.22 7.59 6.59
N ASN A 449 -2.93 7.90 5.51
CA ASN A 449 -2.35 8.38 4.25
C ASN A 449 -1.65 9.74 4.47
N PRO A 450 -0.61 10.05 3.67
CA PRO A 450 0.19 11.24 3.86
C PRO A 450 -0.61 12.52 3.52
N MET A 451 -0.45 13.53 4.36
CA MET A 451 -0.78 14.92 4.03
C MET A 451 0.43 15.56 3.36
N VAL A 452 0.26 16.20 2.22
CA VAL A 452 1.36 16.89 1.54
C VAL A 452 1.59 18.25 2.22
N LEU A 453 2.85 18.59 2.46
CA LEU A 453 3.24 19.83 3.12
C LEU A 453 3.97 20.75 2.14
N HIS A 454 3.30 21.80 1.71
CA HIS A 454 3.91 22.88 0.94
C HIS A 454 4.25 24.05 1.86
N VAL A 455 5.35 24.76 1.58
CA VAL A 455 5.61 26.05 2.22
C VAL A 455 5.12 27.13 1.28
N GLU A 456 4.32 28.07 1.78
CA GLU A 456 3.75 29.14 0.96
C GLU A 456 4.86 29.94 0.24
N GLY A 457 4.78 30.00 -1.09
CA GLY A 457 5.79 30.64 -1.94
C GLY A 457 6.96 29.75 -2.36
N GLU A 458 7.02 28.50 -1.91
CA GLU A 458 7.96 27.48 -2.38
C GLU A 458 7.28 26.51 -3.34
N GLU A 459 7.96 26.18 -4.44
CA GLU A 459 7.56 25.08 -5.34
C GLU A 459 8.53 23.91 -5.14
N PHE A 460 8.01 22.68 -5.15
CA PHE A 460 8.88 21.52 -5.17
C PHE A 460 9.67 21.48 -6.48
N ALA A 461 10.99 21.39 -6.37
CA ALA A 461 11.81 21.05 -7.52
C ALA A 461 11.50 19.60 -7.93
N PRO A 462 11.08 19.33 -9.19
CA PRO A 462 10.84 17.98 -9.65
C PRO A 462 12.08 17.11 -9.44
N VAL A 463 11.88 15.92 -8.89
CA VAL A 463 12.94 14.92 -8.74
C VAL A 463 13.06 14.13 -10.04
N ASP A 464 14.28 13.96 -10.54
CA ASP A 464 14.51 13.17 -11.75
C ASP A 464 14.18 11.69 -11.48
N VAL A 465 13.13 11.21 -12.15
CA VAL A 465 12.72 9.80 -12.17
C VAL A 465 12.75 9.36 -13.63
N PRO A 466 13.72 8.51 -14.03
CA PRO A 466 13.89 8.10 -15.43
C PRO A 466 12.60 7.52 -16.02
N GLU A 467 12.24 7.96 -17.23
CA GLU A 467 11.08 7.43 -17.97
C GLU A 467 11.17 5.91 -18.21
N VAL A 468 12.39 5.37 -18.27
CA VAL A 468 12.63 3.94 -18.44
C VAL A 468 13.68 3.47 -17.46
N VAL A 469 13.32 2.44 -16.69
CA VAL A 469 14.24 1.70 -15.82
C VAL A 469 14.73 0.46 -16.59
N TYR A 470 15.96 0.50 -17.10
CA TYR A 470 16.57 -0.61 -17.84
C TYR A 470 17.12 -1.68 -16.89
N ASP A 471 16.22 -2.45 -16.28
CA ASP A 471 16.53 -3.49 -15.30
C ASP A 471 16.31 -4.91 -15.85
N THR A 472 16.63 -5.92 -15.02
CA THR A 472 16.39 -7.32 -15.37
C THR A 472 14.92 -7.57 -15.78
N PRO A 473 13.90 -7.13 -15.01
CA PRO A 473 12.49 -7.21 -15.41
C PRO A 473 12.19 -6.65 -16.80
N TRP A 474 12.71 -5.48 -17.16
CA TRP A 474 12.53 -4.87 -18.47
C TRP A 474 13.05 -5.78 -19.59
N PHE A 475 14.28 -6.30 -19.45
CA PHE A 475 14.86 -7.22 -20.44
C PHE A 475 14.09 -8.54 -20.52
N LEU A 476 13.67 -9.09 -19.38
CA LEU A 476 12.85 -10.31 -19.33
C LEU A 476 11.51 -10.11 -20.02
N ARG A 477 10.83 -8.98 -19.81
CA ARG A 477 9.55 -8.67 -20.46
C ARG A 477 9.71 -8.54 -21.98
N LYS A 478 10.76 -7.87 -22.45
CA LYS A 478 11.06 -7.82 -23.90
C LYS A 478 11.34 -9.20 -24.48
N LEU A 479 12.12 -10.02 -23.77
CA LEU A 479 12.42 -11.40 -24.19
C LEU A 479 11.15 -12.24 -24.28
N VAL A 480 10.32 -12.25 -23.23
CA VAL A 480 9.05 -12.97 -23.18
C VAL A 480 8.11 -12.52 -24.30
N THR A 481 8.03 -11.21 -24.57
CA THR A 481 7.21 -10.67 -25.67
C THR A 481 7.65 -11.21 -27.04
N VAL A 482 8.96 -11.24 -27.30
CA VAL A 482 9.51 -11.76 -28.56
C VAL A 482 9.30 -13.27 -28.69
N ILE A 483 9.56 -14.02 -27.61
CA ILE A 483 9.34 -15.48 -27.59
C ILE A 483 7.85 -15.79 -27.79
N ASP A 484 6.96 -15.06 -27.12
CA ASP A 484 5.52 -15.26 -27.29
C ASP A 484 5.11 -15.07 -28.75
N ALA A 485 5.50 -13.95 -29.37
CA ALA A 485 5.16 -13.63 -30.75
C ALA A 485 5.67 -14.66 -31.78
N ILE A 486 6.85 -15.25 -31.55
CA ILE A 486 7.48 -16.16 -32.51
C ILE A 486 7.11 -17.62 -32.26
N ALA A 487 6.96 -18.04 -31.00
CA ALA A 487 6.93 -19.45 -30.61
C ALA A 487 5.66 -19.90 -29.89
N PHE A 488 4.96 -19.01 -29.16
CA PHE A 488 3.85 -19.42 -28.28
C PHE A 488 2.48 -18.97 -28.79
N ARG A 489 2.34 -17.71 -29.22
CA ARG A 489 1.07 -17.08 -29.56
C ARG A 489 0.29 -17.81 -30.63
N PHE A 490 0.97 -18.37 -31.63
CA PHE A 490 0.34 -19.05 -32.77
C PHE A 490 0.60 -20.57 -32.76
N ASN A 491 0.87 -21.15 -31.60
CA ASN A 491 1.20 -22.56 -31.46
C ASN A 491 0.04 -23.36 -30.84
N PRO A 492 -0.63 -24.26 -31.59
CA PRO A 492 -1.77 -25.03 -31.08
C PRO A 492 -1.47 -25.90 -29.87
N ILE A 493 -0.22 -26.38 -29.71
CA ILE A 493 0.17 -27.16 -28.53
C ILE A 493 0.17 -26.27 -27.29
N ILE A 494 0.67 -25.03 -27.42
CA ILE A 494 0.66 -24.05 -26.34
C ILE A 494 -0.77 -23.60 -26.04
N TRP A 495 -1.64 -23.51 -27.04
CA TRP A 495 -3.06 -23.23 -26.80
C TRP A 495 -3.75 -24.30 -25.97
N ILE A 496 -3.50 -25.58 -26.29
CA ILE A 496 -4.00 -26.70 -25.51
C ILE A 496 -3.47 -26.60 -24.07
N PHE A 497 -2.17 -26.32 -23.90
CA PHE A 497 -1.59 -26.10 -22.57
C PHE A 497 -2.30 -24.95 -21.83
N LYS A 498 -2.42 -23.76 -22.43
CA LYS A 498 -3.09 -22.60 -21.82
C LYS A 498 -4.53 -22.91 -21.41
N PHE A 499 -5.27 -23.60 -22.27
CA PHE A 499 -6.66 -23.99 -21.98
C PHE A 499 -6.77 -24.91 -20.76
N PHE A 500 -5.96 -25.96 -20.68
CA PHE A 500 -6.04 -26.92 -19.58
C PHE A 500 -5.31 -26.46 -18.30
N ALA A 501 -4.21 -25.73 -18.43
CA ALA A 501 -3.36 -25.35 -17.30
C ALA A 501 -3.72 -23.96 -16.73
N LEU A 502 -4.15 -23.01 -17.57
CA LEU A 502 -4.47 -21.64 -17.17
C LEU A 502 -5.97 -21.33 -17.16
N GLY A 503 -6.81 -22.26 -17.62
CA GLY A 503 -8.26 -22.20 -17.45
C GLY A 503 -9.01 -21.32 -18.45
N TYR A 504 -8.32 -20.67 -19.40
CA TYR A 504 -8.94 -19.75 -20.35
C TYR A 504 -8.83 -20.20 -21.81
N ASN A 505 -9.73 -19.71 -22.67
CA ASN A 505 -9.70 -19.98 -24.11
C ASN A 505 -8.73 -19.03 -24.84
N PRO A 506 -7.58 -19.50 -25.36
CA PRO A 506 -6.59 -18.63 -26.01
C PRO A 506 -6.95 -18.24 -27.45
N ILE A 507 -8.07 -18.73 -28.00
CA ILE A 507 -8.50 -18.52 -29.39
C ILE A 507 -9.56 -17.41 -29.48
N THR A 508 -9.91 -16.74 -28.37
CA THR A 508 -10.74 -15.53 -28.46
C THR A 508 -10.00 -14.46 -29.25
N LEU A 509 -10.74 -13.68 -30.05
CA LEU A 509 -10.14 -12.64 -30.90
C LEU A 509 -9.30 -11.66 -30.07
N ASP A 510 -9.79 -11.33 -28.87
CA ASP A 510 -9.09 -10.47 -27.93
C ASP A 510 -7.74 -11.08 -27.50
N ARG A 511 -7.73 -12.35 -27.03
CA ARG A 511 -6.51 -13.01 -26.53
C ARG A 511 -5.47 -13.36 -27.60
N LEU A 512 -5.88 -13.40 -28.87
CA LEU A 512 -4.97 -13.60 -29.99
C LEU A 512 -4.11 -12.35 -30.28
N PHE A 513 -4.66 -11.16 -30.00
CA PHE A 513 -4.00 -9.88 -30.25
C PHE A 513 -3.52 -9.19 -28.98
N ASN A 514 -4.13 -9.50 -27.84
CA ASN A 514 -3.74 -9.10 -26.50
C ASN A 514 -3.57 -10.34 -25.61
N PRO A 515 -2.36 -10.90 -25.46
CA PRO A 515 -2.16 -12.19 -24.78
C PRO A 515 -2.41 -12.16 -23.26
N PHE A 516 -2.88 -11.03 -22.72
CA PHE A 516 -3.03 -10.74 -21.29
C PHE A 516 -4.48 -10.39 -20.97
#